data_AF-G1K0U6-F1
#
_entry.id   AF-G1K0U6-F1
#
_cell.length_a   1.000
_cell.length_b   1.000
_cell.length_c   1.000
_cell.angle_alpha   90.00
_cell.angle_beta   90.00
_cell.angle_gamma   90.00
#
_symmetry.space_group_name_H-M   'P 1'
#
loop_
_entity.id
_entity.type
_entity.pdbx_description
1 polymer ?
#
loop_
_entity_poly.entity_id
_entity_poly.type
_entity_poly.pdbx_seq_one_letter_code
_entity_poly.pdbx_strand_id
1 'polypeptide(L)'
;MSAYFLKDLARKRKQVDSGNGTDCCFKDGHLIWKLCELCLVPFDRSERMPKVLACGHTLCVNCMKENSSAGFALCPLDRTGSKFDGSSTHDFPTNNCLLDA
;
A
#
# COMPACT_ATOMS: atom_id res chain seq x y z
N MET A 1 -14.48 -2.44 38.27
CA MET A 1 -13.40 -2.48 37.27
C MET A 1 -12.16 -1.88 37.89
N SER A 2 -11.09 -2.66 38.07
CA SER A 2 -9.91 -2.22 38.83
C SER A 2 -9.04 -1.27 38.01
N ALA A 3 -8.51 -0.22 38.65
CA ALA A 3 -7.61 0.77 38.05
C ALA A 3 -6.34 0.15 37.43
N TYR A 4 -5.97 -1.07 37.83
CA TYR A 4 -4.87 -1.83 37.22
C TYR A 4 -5.12 -2.12 35.74
N PHE A 5 -6.35 -2.48 35.37
CA PHE A 5 -6.68 -2.85 33.99
C PHE A 5 -6.52 -1.69 33.00
N LEU A 6 -6.84 -0.46 33.43
CA LEU A 6 -6.66 0.74 32.60
C LEU A 6 -5.18 1.11 32.41
N LYS A 7 -4.32 0.86 33.42
CA LYS A 7 -2.88 1.08 33.29
C LYS A 7 -2.25 0.12 32.27
N ASP A 8 -2.71 -1.13 32.21
CA ASP A 8 -2.23 -2.10 31.22
C ASP A 8 -2.66 -1.75 29.79
N LEU A 9 -3.87 -1.20 29.61
CA LEU A 9 -4.37 -0.76 28.31
C LEU A 9 -3.60 0.47 27.79
N ALA A 10 -3.22 1.38 28.69
CA ALA A 10 -2.34 2.50 28.36
C ALA A 10 -0.92 2.04 27.99
N ARG A 11 -0.41 0.96 28.59
CA ARG A 11 0.90 0.38 28.23
C ARG A 11 0.89 -0.31 26.87
N LYS A 12 -0.20 -0.99 26.50
CA LYS A 12 -0.31 -1.63 25.17
C LYS A 12 -0.36 -0.61 24.01
N ARG A 13 -0.80 0.63 24.26
CA ARG A 13 -0.74 1.69 23.24
C ARG A 13 0.66 2.25 22.99
N LYS A 14 1.60 2.12 23.93
CA LYS A 14 2.98 2.64 23.78
C LYS A 14 3.89 1.76 22.92
N GLN A 15 3.47 0.55 22.53
CA GLN A 15 4.27 -0.36 21.70
C GLN A 15 4.25 -0.04 20.19
N VAL A 16 3.93 1.19 19.80
CA VAL A 16 4.19 1.67 18.44
C VAL A 16 5.41 2.61 18.40
N ASP A 17 5.90 3.06 19.56
CA ASP A 17 6.98 4.04 19.63
C ASP A 17 8.33 3.38 19.94
N SER A 18 9.26 3.51 18.98
CA SER A 18 10.73 3.48 19.18
C SER A 18 11.45 2.12 19.28
N GLY A 19 10.87 1.03 18.82
CA GLY A 19 11.70 -0.11 18.41
C GLY A 19 12.36 0.19 17.08
N ASN A 20 13.67 -0.04 16.93
CA ASN A 20 14.31 -0.34 15.62
C ASN A 20 13.75 -1.66 15.07
N GLY A 21 12.42 -1.77 15.03
CA GLY A 21 11.67 -2.96 14.75
C GLY A 21 11.45 -3.03 13.26
N THR A 22 12.25 -3.87 12.61
CA THR A 22 11.80 -4.60 11.43
C THR A 22 10.69 -5.57 11.88
N ASP A 23 9.56 -5.03 12.33
CA ASP A 23 8.36 -5.84 12.53
C ASP A 23 7.80 -6.16 11.13
N CYS A 24 7.22 -7.35 10.95
CA CYS A 24 6.63 -7.71 9.66
C CYS A 24 5.55 -6.71 9.22
N CYS A 25 4.97 -5.95 10.15
CA CYS A 25 3.96 -4.94 9.88
C CYS A 25 4.53 -3.52 9.62
N PHE A 26 5.80 -3.26 9.94
CA PHE A 26 6.43 -1.92 9.87
C PHE A 26 7.81 -1.94 9.20
N LYS A 27 7.98 -1.11 8.15
CA LYS A 27 9.29 -0.82 7.55
C LYS A 27 9.52 0.69 7.58
N ASP A 28 10.70 1.10 8.06
CA ASP A 28 11.17 2.49 8.02
C ASP A 28 10.15 3.53 8.51
N GLY A 29 9.40 3.21 9.59
CA GLY A 29 8.39 4.09 10.18
C GLY A 29 7.03 4.09 9.46
N HIS A 30 6.87 3.31 8.40
CA HIS A 30 5.61 3.15 7.66
C HIS A 30 5.02 1.74 7.82
N LEU A 31 3.70 1.69 7.85
CA LEU A 31 2.96 0.43 7.77
C LEU A 31 3.20 -0.20 6.40
N ILE A 32 3.63 -1.46 6.36
CA ILE A 32 4.02 -2.13 5.10
C ILE A 32 2.90 -2.16 4.06
N TRP A 33 1.65 -2.25 4.51
CA TRP A 33 0.47 -2.30 3.65
C TRP A 33 0.17 -0.96 2.97
N LYS A 34 0.82 0.14 3.38
CA LYS A 34 0.77 1.46 2.73
C LYS A 34 1.94 1.73 1.78
N LEU A 35 2.81 0.75 1.56
CA LEU A 35 3.94 0.85 0.64
C LEU A 35 3.60 0.14 -0.68
N CYS A 36 4.08 0.68 -1.80
CA CYS A 36 4.06 -0.05 -3.06
C CYS A 36 5.03 -1.24 -2.97
N GLU A 37 4.57 -2.45 -3.26
CA GLU A 37 5.41 -3.66 -3.15
C GLU A 37 6.58 -3.70 -4.16
N LEU A 38 6.54 -2.86 -5.20
CA LEU A 38 7.60 -2.78 -6.22
C LEU A 38 8.69 -1.76 -5.87
N CYS A 39 8.32 -0.51 -5.59
CA CYS A 39 9.29 0.53 -5.28
C CYS A 39 9.53 0.72 -3.78
N LEU A 40 8.74 0.07 -2.91
CA LEU A 40 8.79 0.19 -1.45
C LEU A 40 8.60 1.61 -0.92
N VAL A 41 7.98 2.49 -1.72
CA VAL A 41 7.68 3.88 -1.36
C VAL A 41 6.21 4.00 -0.90
N PRO A 42 5.89 4.85 0.10
CA PRO A 42 4.52 5.12 0.50
C PRO A 42 3.64 5.60 -0.65
N PHE A 43 2.36 5.19 -0.61
CA PHE A 43 1.34 5.68 -1.52
C PHE A 43 0.98 7.14 -1.22
N ASP A 44 0.72 7.93 -2.26
CA ASP A 44 0.32 9.33 -2.16
C ASP A 44 -0.78 9.67 -3.19
N ARG A 45 -1.42 10.83 -3.05
CA ARG A 45 -2.51 11.27 -3.95
C ARG A 45 -2.02 11.87 -5.28
N SER A 46 -0.74 12.21 -5.39
CA SER A 46 -0.17 12.99 -6.49
C SER A 46 0.49 12.11 -7.55
N GLU A 47 1.53 11.39 -7.19
CA GLU A 47 2.41 10.65 -8.09
C GLU A 47 2.30 9.14 -7.86
N ARG A 48 2.06 8.71 -6.61
CA ARG A 48 2.07 7.31 -6.20
C ARG A 48 0.68 6.83 -5.79
N MET A 49 -0.34 7.22 -6.55
CA MET A 49 -1.72 6.82 -6.27
C MET A 49 -1.85 5.29 -6.33
N PRO A 50 -2.43 4.64 -5.31
CA PRO A 50 -2.55 3.19 -5.24
C PRO A 50 -3.64 2.70 -6.19
N LYS A 51 -3.25 1.97 -7.23
CA LYS A 51 -4.12 1.37 -8.24
C LYS A 51 -4.22 -0.13 -8.05
N VAL A 52 -5.46 -0.63 -8.08
CA VAL A 52 -5.76 -2.05 -7.92
C VAL A 52 -5.87 -2.71 -9.29
N LEU A 53 -5.06 -3.75 -9.52
CA LEU A 53 -5.13 -4.60 -10.71
C LEU A 53 -6.27 -5.60 -10.61
N ALA A 54 -6.63 -6.25 -11.72
CA ALA A 54 -7.70 -7.25 -11.75
C ALA A 54 -7.42 -8.46 -10.84
N CYS A 55 -6.15 -8.74 -10.54
CA CYS A 55 -5.75 -9.77 -9.60
C CYS A 55 -5.86 -9.37 -8.12
N GLY A 56 -6.20 -8.11 -7.82
CA GLY A 56 -6.32 -7.60 -6.45
C GLY A 56 -5.04 -7.00 -5.88
N HIS A 57 -3.89 -7.16 -6.54
CA HIS A 57 -2.65 -6.51 -6.14
C HIS A 57 -2.72 -4.99 -6.34
N THR A 58 -2.14 -4.23 -5.40
CA THR A 58 -2.13 -2.78 -5.44
C THR A 58 -0.73 -2.24 -5.74
N LEU A 59 -0.61 -1.44 -6.79
CA LEU A 59 0.64 -0.82 -7.23
C LEU A 59 0.46 0.69 -7.34
N CYS A 60 1.53 1.45 -7.20
CA CYS A 60 1.44 2.89 -7.44
C CYS A 60 1.31 3.18 -8.95
N VAL A 61 0.68 4.31 -9.31
CA VAL A 61 0.50 4.72 -10.72
C VAL A 61 1.83 4.73 -11.49
N ASN A 62 2.93 5.18 -10.89
CA ASN A 62 4.24 5.21 -11.55
C ASN A 62 4.74 3.80 -11.90
N CYS A 63 4.76 2.88 -10.93
CA CYS A 63 5.15 1.50 -11.20
C CYS A 63 4.18 0.81 -12.16
N MET A 64 2.89 1.15 -12.11
CA MET A 64 1.91 0.62 -13.07
C MET A 64 2.20 1.12 -14.49
N LYS A 65 2.58 2.40 -14.67
CA LYS A 65 2.98 2.96 -15.98
C LYS A 65 4.19 2.21 -16.55
N GLU A 66 5.21 1.97 -15.73
CA GLU A 66 6.42 1.24 -16.11
C GLU A 66 6.15 -0.22 -16.50
N ASN A 67 5.14 -0.85 -15.89
CA ASN A 67 4.76 -2.25 -16.13
C ASN A 67 3.54 -2.40 -17.07
N SER A 68 3.11 -1.32 -17.71
CA SER A 68 2.01 -1.32 -18.68
C SER A 68 2.50 -0.96 -20.07
N SER A 69 2.08 -1.74 -21.06
CA SER A 69 2.41 -1.52 -22.47
C SER A 69 1.14 -1.63 -23.30
N ALA A 70 0.83 -0.59 -24.09
CA ALA A 70 -0.21 -0.59 -25.13
C ALA A 70 -1.58 -1.18 -24.70
N GLY A 71 -2.15 -0.70 -23.58
CA GLY A 71 -3.47 -1.15 -23.09
C GLY A 71 -3.46 -2.47 -22.31
N PHE A 72 -2.27 -2.99 -21.99
CA PHE A 72 -2.09 -4.19 -21.19
C PHE A 72 -1.16 -3.92 -20.01
N ALA A 73 -1.65 -4.12 -18.79
CA ALA A 73 -0.88 -4.01 -17.56
C ALA A 73 -0.60 -5.42 -17.04
N LEU A 74 0.68 -5.79 -16.94
CA LEU A 74 1.07 -7.05 -16.34
C LEU A 74 1.34 -6.82 -14.85
N CYS A 75 0.73 -7.63 -13.98
CA CYS A 75 1.12 -7.63 -12.58
C CYS A 75 2.51 -8.27 -12.42
N PRO A 76 3.51 -7.58 -11.88
CA PRO A 76 4.83 -8.17 -11.64
C PRO A 76 4.87 -9.17 -10.49
N LEU A 77 3.84 -9.21 -9.63
CA LEU A 77 3.78 -10.10 -8.46
C LEU A 77 3.27 -11.50 -8.84
N ASP A 78 2.18 -11.58 -9.60
CA ASP A 78 1.54 -12.85 -9.99
C ASP A 78 1.53 -13.11 -11.50
N ARG A 79 2.03 -12.16 -12.32
CA ARG A 79 2.05 -12.22 -13.79
C ARG A 79 0.66 -12.26 -14.43
N THR A 80 -0.36 -11.84 -13.71
CA THR A 80 -1.72 -11.68 -14.24
C THR A 80 -1.79 -10.44 -15.11
N GLY A 81 -2.21 -10.63 -16.36
CA GLY A 81 -2.48 -9.55 -17.29
C GLY A 81 -3.85 -8.92 -17.06
N SER A 82 -3.89 -7.62 -16.85
CA SER A 82 -5.10 -6.81 -16.84
C SER A 82 -5.18 -6.02 -18.15
N LYS A 83 -6.19 -6.31 -18.98
CA LYS A 83 -6.53 -5.47 -20.13
C LYS A 83 -7.33 -4.26 -19.63
N PHE A 84 -7.04 -3.09 -20.17
CA PHE A 84 -7.81 -1.88 -19.91
C PHE A 84 -8.15 -1.21 -21.24
N ASP A 85 -9.37 -0.67 -21.33
CA ASP A 85 -9.88 0.08 -22.48
C ASP A 85 -9.36 1.52 -22.51
N GLY A 86 -8.97 2.04 -21.35
CA GLY A 86 -8.35 3.34 -21.18
C GLY A 86 -7.01 3.47 -21.87
N SER A 87 -6.68 4.70 -22.28
CA SER A 87 -5.31 5.03 -22.70
C SER A 87 -4.36 5.23 -21.51
N SER A 88 -4.89 5.25 -20.28
CA SER A 88 -4.14 5.68 -19.11
C SER A 88 -4.24 4.68 -17.95
N THR A 89 -3.14 4.53 -17.22
CA THR A 89 -3.13 3.77 -15.96
C THR A 89 -3.92 4.43 -14.83
N HIS A 90 -4.45 5.64 -15.06
CA HIS A 90 -5.30 6.35 -14.11
C HIS A 90 -6.73 5.79 -14.07
N ASP A 91 -7.15 5.05 -15.10
CA ASP A 91 -8.51 4.50 -15.22
C ASP A 91 -8.74 3.29 -14.30
N PHE A 92 -7.66 2.68 -13.78
CA PHE A 92 -7.75 1.61 -12.80
C PHE A 92 -8.37 2.09 -11.48
N PRO A 93 -9.14 1.24 -10.78
CA PRO A 93 -9.73 1.59 -9.48
C PRO A 93 -8.64 1.95 -8.46
N THR A 94 -8.86 3.05 -7.73
CA THR A 94 -7.95 3.51 -6.67
C THR A 94 -8.35 2.92 -5.32
N ASN A 95 -7.39 2.34 -4.60
CA ASN A 95 -7.61 1.92 -3.21
C ASN A 95 -7.42 3.10 -2.24
N ASN A 96 -8.48 3.87 -2.02
CA ASN A 96 -8.44 5.05 -1.16
C ASN A 96 -8.12 4.75 0.31
N CYS A 97 -8.27 3.51 0.78
CA CYS A 97 -7.97 3.11 2.15
C CYS A 97 -6.46 3.13 2.47
N LEU A 98 -5.61 3.10 1.43
CA LEU A 98 -4.15 3.12 1.58
C LEU A 98 -3.59 4.53 1.69
N LEU A 99 -4.38 5.53 1.28
CA LEU A 99 -4.02 6.93 1.38
C LEU A 99 -4.32 7.41 2.81
N ASP A 100 -3.43 8.24 3.35
CA ASP A 100 -3.77 8.95 4.58
C ASP A 100 -5.01 9.84 4.35
N ALA A 101 -5.86 9.89 5.39
CA ALA A 101 -7.09 10.68 5.41
C ALA A 101 -6.79 12.17 5.61
#